data_AF-A0A2R4ME41-F1
#
_entry.id   AF-A0A2R4ME41-F1
#
_cell.length_a   1.000
_cell.length_b   1.000
_cell.length_c   1.000
_cell.angle_alpha   90.00
_cell.angle_beta   90.00
_cell.angle_gamma   90.00
#
_symmetry.space_group_name_H-M   'P 1'
#
loop_
_entity.id
_entity.type
_entity.pdbx_description
1 polymer ?
#
loop_
_entity_poly.entity_id
_entity_poly.type
_entity_poly.pdbx_seq_one_letter_code
_entity_poly.pdbx_strand_id
1 'polypeptide(L)' 'MPDNNVTIRLTDEMTEALDSFRKEQQGRPSRPDAIRRILTDYFISTGKIPFEDDEDG' A
#
# COMPACT_ATOMS: atom_id res chain seq x y z
N MET A 1 7.41 20.36 2.14
CA MET A 1 7.81 18.95 2.40
C MET A 1 8.00 18.30 1.04
N PRO A 2 9.05 17.51 0.79
CA PRO A 2 9.19 16.84 -0.50
C PRO A 2 8.02 15.86 -0.67
N ASP A 3 7.29 15.98 -1.79
CA ASP A 3 6.27 15.02 -2.18
C ASP A 3 6.96 13.69 -2.52
N ASN A 4 7.03 12.77 -1.55
CA ASN A 4 7.59 11.44 -1.72
C ASN A 4 6.65 10.56 -2.57
N ASN A 5 6.54 10.91 -3.84
CA ASN A 5 5.75 10.19 -4.82
C ASN A 5 6.59 9.07 -5.43
N VAL A 6 6.11 7.84 -5.30
CA VAL A 6 6.72 6.65 -5.91
C VAL A 6 5.85 6.21 -7.08
N THR A 7 6.49 6.00 -8.24
CA THR A 7 5.83 5.39 -9.40
C THR A 7 6.13 3.91 -9.44
N ILE A 8 5.09 3.08 -9.43
CA ILE A 8 5.19 1.63 -9.59
C ILE A 8 4.51 1.21 -10.89
N ARG A 9 5.06 0.19 -11.55
CA ARG A 9 4.43 -0.44 -12.71
C ARG A 9 3.81 -1.76 -12.25
N LEU A 10 2.53 -1.91 -12.52
CA LEU A 10 1.78 -3.13 -12.25
C LEU A 10 1.37 -3.75 -13.59
N THR A 11 1.17 -5.05 -13.61
CA THR A 11 0.51 -5.70 -14.75
C THR A 11 -0.96 -5.26 -14.81
N ASP A 12 -1.61 -5.46 -15.97
CA ASP A 12 -3.03 -5.16 -16.12
C ASP A 12 -3.87 -5.94 -15.10
N GLU A 13 -3.61 -7.24 -14.94
CA GLU A 13 -4.31 -8.11 -13.98
C GLU A 13 -4.19 -7.59 -12.53
N MET A 14 -3.01 -7.13 -12.12
CA MET A 14 -2.81 -6.53 -10.79
C MET A 14 -3.54 -5.20 -10.63
N THR A 15 -3.64 -4.43 -11.70
CA THR A 15 -4.37 -3.15 -11.70
C THR A 15 -5.88 -3.39 -11.55
N GLU A 16 -6.42 -4.39 -12.24
CA GLU A 16 -7.82 -4.79 -12.12
C GLU A 16 -8.14 -5.36 -10.73
N ALA A 17 -7.25 -6.19 -10.18
CA ALA A 17 -7.37 -6.70 -8.83
C ALA A 17 -7.38 -5.55 -7.79
N LEU A 18 -6.48 -4.57 -7.94
CA LEU A 18 -6.43 -3.39 -7.08
C LEU A 18 -7.72 -2.56 -7.18
N ASP A 19 -8.23 -2.32 -8.38
CA ASP A 19 -9.48 -1.56 -8.56
C ASP A 19 -10.71 -2.31 -8.03
N SER A 20 -10.71 -3.64 -8.08
CA SER A 20 -11.77 -4.48 -7.50
C SER A 20 -11.73 -4.41 -5.96
N PHE A 21 -10.56 -4.60 -5.36
CA PHE A 21 -10.33 -4.45 -3.92
C PHE A 21 -10.74 -3.06 -3.39
N ARG A 22 -10.56 -2.00 -4.18
CA ARG A 22 -11.00 -0.64 -3.84
C ARG A 22 -12.52 -0.50 -3.84
N LYS A 23 -13.23 -1.17 -4.75
CA LYS A 23 -14.70 -1.08 -4.87
C LYS A 23 -15.41 -1.78 -3.71
N GLU A 24 -14.82 -2.82 -3.17
CA GLU A 24 -15.36 -3.61 -2.05
C GLU A 24 -15.22 -2.87 -0.70
N GLN A 25 -14.33 -1.88 -0.62
CA GLN A 25 -14.13 -1.09 0.59
C GLN A 25 -15.08 0.10 0.69
N GLN A 26 -15.65 0.31 1.88
CA GLN A 26 -16.46 1.49 2.16
C GLN A 26 -15.64 2.77 1.95
N GLY A 27 -16.26 3.76 1.30
CA GLY A 27 -15.61 5.04 0.99
C GLY A 27 -14.77 5.06 -0.28
N ARG A 28 -14.55 3.91 -0.95
CA ARG A 28 -13.78 3.79 -2.21
C ARG A 28 -12.42 4.51 -2.13
N PRO A 29 -11.46 3.95 -1.37
CA PRO A 29 -10.16 4.58 -1.16
C PRO A 29 -9.46 4.90 -2.49
N SER A 30 -8.57 5.90 -2.48
CA SER A 30 -7.71 6.18 -3.63
C SER A 30 -6.79 4.99 -3.93
N ARG A 31 -6.24 4.89 -5.16
CA ARG A 31 -5.25 3.84 -5.46
C ARG A 31 -4.05 3.87 -4.51
N PRO A 32 -3.43 5.04 -4.24
CA PRO A 32 -2.38 5.14 -3.24
C PRO A 32 -2.77 4.64 -1.86
N ASP A 33 -3.97 4.97 -1.38
CA ASP A 33 -4.40 4.57 -0.03
C ASP A 33 -4.66 3.06 0.06
N ALA A 34 -5.24 2.46 -0.98
CA ALA A 34 -5.40 1.02 -1.06
C ALA A 34 -4.04 0.30 -1.10
N ILE A 35 -3.08 0.80 -1.86
CA ILE A 35 -1.71 0.26 -1.91
C ILE A 35 -1.05 0.35 -0.53
N ARG A 36 -1.13 1.51 0.15
CA ARG A 36 -0.60 1.69 1.50
C ARG A 36 -1.18 0.65 2.45
N ARG A 37 -2.49 0.45 2.43
CA ARG A 37 -3.16 -0.55 3.27
C ARG A 37 -2.67 -1.97 2.99
N ILE A 38 -2.61 -2.37 1.71
CA ILE A 38 -2.11 -3.69 1.31
C ILE A 38 -0.68 -3.91 1.82
N LEU A 39 0.20 -2.92 1.66
CA LEU A 39 1.58 -3.00 2.13
C LEU A 39 1.65 -3.08 3.65
N THR A 40 0.89 -2.26 4.38
CA THR A 40 0.81 -2.30 5.84
C THR A 40 0.35 -3.67 6.34
N ASP A 41 -0.72 -4.22 5.77
CA ASP A 41 -1.25 -5.53 6.14
C ASP A 41 -0.23 -6.64 5.85
N TYR A 42 0.48 -6.54 4.72
CA TYR A 42 1.56 -7.46 4.38
C TYR A 42 2.70 -7.40 5.42
N PHE A 43 3.20 -6.21 5.76
CA PHE A 43 4.28 -6.07 6.74
C PHE A 43 3.87 -6.65 8.10
N ILE A 44 2.67 -6.30 8.61
CA ILE A 44 2.13 -6.85 9.85
C ILE A 44 2.07 -8.39 9.79
N SER A 45 1.60 -8.96 8.67
CA SER A 45 1.51 -10.42 8.51
C SER A 45 2.88 -11.11 8.54
N THR A 46 3.94 -10.42 8.12
CA THR A 46 5.32 -10.91 8.15
C THR A 46 6.02 -10.66 9.50
N GLY A 47 5.32 -10.10 10.49
CA GLY A 47 5.90 -9.73 11.78
C GLY A 47 6.84 -8.52 11.70
N LYS A 48 6.75 -7.73 10.63
CA LYS A 48 7.52 -6.49 10.45
C LYS A 48 6.64 -5.29 10.70
N ILE A 49 7.10 -4.33 11.48
CA ILE A 49 6.41 -3.04 11.64
C ILE A 49 6.96 -2.10 10.56
N PRO A 50 6.12 -1.58 9.64
CA PRO A 50 6.59 -0.81 8.48
C PRO A 50 7.25 0.55 8.79
N PHE A 51 7.42 0.91 10.08
CA PHE A 51 7.96 2.19 10.54
C PHE A 51 8.84 2.09 11.80
N GLU A 52 9.26 0.88 12.21
CA GLU A 52 10.44 0.79 13.09
C GLU A 52 11.66 0.99 12.18
N ASP A 53 11.99 2.26 11.92
CA ASP A 53 13.34 2.66 11.54
C ASP A 53 14.27 2.12 12.64
N ASP A 54 15.38 1.50 12.24
CA ASP A 54 16.53 1.25 13.08
C ASP A 54 16.95 2.56 13.79
N GLU A 55 16.35 2.88 14.94
CA GLU A 55 16.91 3.76 15.96
C GLU A 55 17.97 2.98 16.76
N ASP A 56 18.95 2.40 16.06
CA ASP A 56 20.20 1.92 16.66
C ASP A 56 21.35 2.75 16.08
N GLY A 57 21.57 3.90 16.72
CA GLY A 57 22.85 4.61 16.70
C GLY A 57 23.78 4.11 17.80
#